data_AF-A0A8S3E6F8-F1
#
_entry.id   AF-A0A8S3E6F8-F1
#
_cell.length_a   1.000
_cell.length_b   1.000
_cell.length_c   1.000
_cell.angle_alpha   90.00
_cell.angle_beta   90.00
_cell.angle_gamma   90.00
#
_symmetry.space_group_name_H-M   'P 1'
#
loop_
_entity.id
_entity.type
_entity.pdbx_description
1 polymer ?
#
loop_
_entity_poly.entity_id
_entity_poly.type
_entity_poly.pdbx_seq_one_letter_code
_entity_poly.pdbx_strand_id
1 'polypeptide(L)'
;KMAPSQTQFLKSTPQLTVNQFSCGSFISLQIQELPGQLHVFPSLHFPNNDGANHVHASLYDDDDDDVTHLVGSGYNMERLLKRCNAVVYIVDAQDDYAQSVSSLNMIIESGQRVNPRIRYEIFIHKVDQLSEEAKIETQRDIHNQV
;
A
#
# COMPACT_ATOMS: atom_id res chain seq x y z
N LYS A 1 15.76 -6.61 16.85
CA LYS A 1 16.42 -6.42 15.53
C LYS A 1 16.84 -7.78 15.00
N MET A 2 16.48 -8.13 13.77
CA MET A 2 16.82 -9.42 13.12
C MET A 2 18.11 -9.27 12.29
N ALA A 3 18.91 -10.32 12.17
CA ALA A 3 20.12 -10.28 11.32
C ALA A 3 19.75 -10.40 9.83
N PRO A 4 20.47 -9.75 8.89
CA PRO A 4 20.16 -9.85 7.46
C PRO A 4 20.17 -11.29 6.91
N SER A 5 21.05 -12.16 7.41
CA SER A 5 21.08 -13.57 6.99
C SER A 5 19.85 -14.36 7.43
N GLN A 6 19.14 -13.91 8.46
CA GLN A 6 17.93 -14.58 8.96
C GLN A 6 16.68 -14.21 8.16
N THR A 7 16.70 -13.11 7.41
CA THR A 7 15.53 -12.65 6.65
C THR A 7 15.19 -13.57 5.47
N GLN A 8 16.16 -14.35 4.98
CA GLN A 8 15.96 -15.35 3.93
C GLN A 8 14.97 -16.45 4.32
N PHE A 9 14.78 -16.67 5.63
CA PHE A 9 13.89 -17.71 6.16
C PHE A 9 12.53 -17.16 6.61
N LEU A 10 12.25 -15.88 6.33
CA LEU A 10 10.95 -15.30 6.64
C LEU A 10 9.86 -15.93 5.78
N LYS A 11 8.71 -16.16 6.40
CA LYS A 11 7.49 -16.55 5.69
C LYS A 11 6.82 -15.29 5.15
N SER A 12 6.21 -15.41 3.96
CA SER A 12 5.37 -14.34 3.41
C SER A 12 4.27 -13.96 4.38
N THR A 13 3.97 -12.66 4.49
CA THR A 13 2.86 -12.15 5.31
C THR A 13 1.53 -12.59 4.68
N PRO A 14 0.77 -13.50 5.31
CA PRO A 14 -0.40 -14.10 4.68
C PRO A 14 -1.64 -13.21 4.80
N GLN A 15 -1.66 -12.29 5.78
CA GLN A 15 -2.80 -11.43 6.10
C GLN A 15 -2.32 -10.07 6.63
N LEU A 16 -3.18 -9.06 6.56
CA LEU A 16 -2.88 -7.74 7.12
C LEU A 16 -2.45 -7.88 8.58
N THR A 17 -1.24 -7.42 8.88
CA THR A 17 -0.70 -7.43 10.23
C THR A 17 -0.67 -6.01 10.76
N VAL A 18 -1.29 -5.77 11.93
CA VAL A 18 -1.35 -4.45 12.56
C VAL A 18 -0.52 -4.48 13.83
N ASN A 19 0.55 -3.69 13.86
CA ASN A 19 1.42 -3.55 15.02
C ASN A 19 1.29 -2.13 15.58
N GLN A 20 0.86 -2.00 16.83
CA GLN A 20 0.75 -0.71 17.52
C GLN A 20 1.90 -0.54 18.51
N PHE A 21 2.61 0.58 18.39
CA PHE A 21 3.70 0.97 19.27
C PHE A 21 3.33 2.30 19.93
N SER A 22 2.80 2.21 21.15
CA SER A 22 2.36 3.37 21.94
C SER A 22 2.72 3.18 23.41
N CYS A 23 3.99 2.94 23.71
CA CYS A 23 4.49 2.83 25.08
C CYS A 23 5.00 4.18 25.60
N GLY A 24 4.09 5.09 25.97
CA GLY A 24 4.43 6.38 26.60
C GLY A 24 5.20 7.35 25.70
N SER A 25 5.17 7.12 24.39
CA SER A 25 5.82 7.93 23.36
C SER A 25 4.94 9.12 22.95
N PHE A 26 5.57 10.26 22.64
CA PHE A 26 4.89 11.40 21.99
C PHE A 26 4.33 11.08 20.60
N ILE A 27 4.81 9.98 20.00
CA ILE A 27 4.39 9.49 18.69
C ILE A 27 3.71 8.14 18.90
N SER A 28 2.44 8.06 18.49
CA SER A 28 1.71 6.80 18.35
C SER A 28 1.95 6.26 16.95
N LEU A 29 2.65 5.13 16.83
CA LEU A 29 2.95 4.51 15.54
C LEU A 29 2.15 3.23 15.38
N GLN A 30 1.38 3.15 14.30
CA GLN A 30 0.71 1.93 13.89
C GLN A 30 1.26 1.52 12.52
N ILE A 31 1.85 0.32 12.45
CA ILE A 31 2.39 -0.24 11.21
C ILE A 31 1.41 -1.29 10.71
N GLN A 32 1.03 -1.18 9.45
CA GLN A 32 0.14 -2.11 8.76
C GLN A 32 0.90 -2.76 7.61
N GLU A 33 1.18 -4.05 7.72
CA GLU A 33 1.85 -4.82 6.67
C GLU A 33 0.82 -5.48 5.75
N LEU A 34 0.90 -5.20 4.45
CA LEU A 34 0.00 -5.75 3.44
C LEU A 34 0.56 -7.05 2.85
N PRO A 35 -0.29 -8.04 2.52
CA PRO A 35 0.13 -9.22 1.76
C PRO A 35 0.59 -8.83 0.35
N GLY A 36 1.63 -9.50 -0.17
CA GLY A 36 2.30 -9.11 -1.43
C GLY A 36 1.46 -9.25 -2.70
N GLN A 37 0.40 -10.07 -2.69
CA GLN A 37 -0.58 -10.19 -3.78
C GLN A 37 -1.90 -9.55 -3.36
N LEU A 38 -1.85 -8.30 -2.94
CA LEU A 38 -3.07 -7.56 -2.72
C LEU A 38 -3.65 -7.23 -4.11
N HIS A 39 -4.80 -7.81 -4.46
CA HIS A 39 -5.70 -7.17 -5.41
C HIS A 39 -6.20 -5.89 -4.73
N VAL A 40 -5.34 -4.86 -4.75
CA VAL A 40 -5.42 -3.64 -3.91
C VAL A 40 -6.79 -2.99 -4.02
N PHE A 41 -7.39 -3.12 -5.20
CA PHE A 41 -8.71 -2.63 -5.50
C PHE A 41 -9.38 -3.66 -6.42
N PRO A 42 -10.30 -4.51 -5.92
CA PRO A 42 -11.23 -5.18 -6.81
C PRO A 42 -12.08 -4.08 -7.45
N SER A 43 -11.66 -3.66 -8.64
CA SER A 43 -12.29 -2.65 -9.50
C SER A 43 -12.93 -1.52 -8.68
N LEU A 44 -12.16 -0.48 -8.35
CA LEU A 44 -12.77 0.83 -8.11
C LEU A 44 -13.45 1.23 -9.42
N HIS A 45 -14.68 0.74 -9.61
CA HIS A 45 -15.56 1.17 -10.66
C HIS A 45 -16.03 2.55 -10.21
N PHE A 46 -15.20 3.54 -10.49
CA PHE A 46 -15.62 4.92 -10.37
C PHE A 46 -16.74 5.08 -11.40
N PRO A 47 -17.97 5.41 -10.98
CA PRO A 47 -19.03 5.66 -11.93
C PRO A 47 -18.58 6.86 -12.76
N ASN A 48 -18.18 6.60 -14.00
CA ASN A 48 -18.26 7.63 -15.02
C ASN A 48 -19.71 8.09 -15.03
N ASN A 49 -19.90 9.40 -15.13
CA ASN A 49 -21.20 10.06 -15.14
C ASN A 49 -21.98 9.79 -16.44
N ASP A 50 -22.02 8.53 -16.86
CA ASP A 50 -22.79 8.03 -17.99
C ASP A 50 -23.82 7.06 -17.41
N GLY A 51 -25.04 7.58 -17.23
CA GLY A 51 -26.11 6.83 -16.61
C GLY A 51 -26.43 5.54 -17.38
N ALA A 52 -26.14 4.39 -16.79
CA ALA A 52 -26.99 3.18 -16.80
C ALA A 52 -26.34 2.01 -16.05
N ASN A 53 -27.14 1.37 -15.19
CA ASN A 53 -27.05 0.00 -14.66
C ASN A 53 -26.05 -0.36 -13.52
N HIS A 54 -26.55 -0.17 -12.30
CA HIS A 54 -26.74 -1.18 -11.25
C HIS A 54 -25.72 -2.35 -11.12
N VAL A 55 -24.75 -2.19 -10.22
CA VAL A 55 -24.38 -3.25 -9.25
C VAL A 55 -24.14 -2.58 -7.90
N HIS A 56 -24.80 -3.12 -6.88
CA HIS A 56 -25.08 -2.50 -5.59
C HIS A 56 -23.81 -2.42 -4.72
N ALA A 57 -23.07 -1.30 -4.79
CA ALA A 57 -22.08 -0.96 -3.76
C ALA A 57 -22.85 -0.43 -2.55
N SER A 58 -22.90 -1.23 -1.49
CA SER A 58 -23.63 -0.95 -0.26
C SER A 58 -23.15 0.36 0.38
N LEU A 59 -23.95 1.42 0.22
CA LEU A 59 -24.03 2.50 1.18
C LEU A 59 -24.57 1.91 2.48
N TYR A 60 -23.67 1.56 3.40
CA TYR A 60 -23.99 1.58 4.82
C TYR A 60 -23.06 2.60 5.45
N ASP A 61 -23.65 3.78 5.72
CA ASP A 61 -23.24 4.67 6.79
C ASP A 61 -23.34 3.86 8.08
N ASP A 62 -22.20 3.42 8.61
CA ASP A 62 -22.12 2.86 9.97
C ASP A 62 -21.05 3.63 10.73
N ASP A 63 -21.53 4.51 11.60
CA ASP A 63 -20.84 5.20 12.69
C ASP A 63 -20.45 4.23 13.83
N ASP A 64 -20.16 2.96 13.53
CA ASP A 64 -19.72 1.97 14.51
C ASP A 64 -18.20 1.77 14.43
N ASP A 65 -17.52 2.17 15.52
CA ASP A 65 -16.12 1.92 15.86
C ASP A 65 -15.82 0.41 16.07
N ASP A 66 -16.34 -0.48 15.22
CA ASP A 66 -16.07 -1.91 15.30
C ASP A 66 -14.98 -2.33 14.30
N VAL A 67 -13.81 -2.65 14.86
CA VAL A 67 -12.59 -3.11 14.17
C VAL A 67 -12.78 -4.53 13.57
N THR A 68 -13.92 -5.17 13.82
CA THR A 68 -14.08 -6.63 13.69
C THR A 68 -14.56 -7.10 12.30
N HIS A 69 -14.94 -6.21 11.38
CA HIS A 69 -15.46 -6.58 10.05
C HIS A 69 -14.43 -6.52 8.90
N LEU A 70 -13.16 -6.84 9.17
CA LEU A 70 -12.10 -6.95 8.15
C LEU A 70 -11.98 -8.34 7.50
N VAL A 71 -12.87 -9.28 7.85
CA VAL A 71 -12.83 -10.67 7.39
C VAL A 71 -14.13 -10.97 6.63
N GLY A 72 -14.21 -10.55 5.37
CA GLY A 72 -15.39 -10.92 4.54
C GLY A 72 -15.43 -10.41 3.10
N SER A 73 -14.81 -9.28 2.77
CA SER A 73 -14.82 -8.75 1.39
C SER A 73 -13.58 -7.90 1.12
N GLY A 74 -12.43 -8.56 0.98
CA GLY A 74 -11.16 -7.86 0.73
C GLY A 74 -10.76 -6.87 1.83
N TYR A 75 -9.52 -6.41 1.79
CA TYR A 75 -9.09 -5.34 2.66
C TYR A 75 -9.70 -4.04 2.14
N ASN A 76 -10.46 -3.31 2.97
CA ASN A 76 -10.98 -2.00 2.56
C ASN A 76 -9.84 -0.96 2.59
N MET A 77 -9.07 -0.92 1.51
CA MET A 77 -7.92 -0.03 1.34
C MET A 77 -8.33 1.45 1.49
N GLU A 78 -9.53 1.82 1.08
CA GLU A 78 -10.05 3.18 1.23
C GLU A 78 -10.09 3.60 2.71
N ARG A 79 -10.62 2.74 3.59
CA ARG A 79 -10.64 2.98 5.04
C ARG A 79 -9.24 3.07 5.63
N LEU A 80 -8.31 2.21 5.17
CA LEU A 80 -6.91 2.25 5.63
C LEU A 80 -6.25 3.57 5.22
N LEU A 81 -6.37 3.98 3.96
CA LEU A 81 -5.79 5.21 3.43
C LEU A 81 -6.41 6.46 4.09
N LYS A 82 -7.71 6.45 4.39
CA LYS A 82 -8.39 7.57 5.07
C LYS A 82 -7.78 7.91 6.43
N ARG A 83 -7.25 6.91 7.16
CA ARG A 83 -6.59 7.09 8.47
C ARG A 83 -5.06 7.09 8.38
N CYS A 84 -4.50 6.89 7.19
CA CYS A 84 -3.06 6.78 6.97
C CYS A 84 -2.40 8.17 6.90
N ASN A 85 -1.24 8.34 7.54
CA ASN A 85 -0.44 9.56 7.40
C ASN A 85 0.71 9.42 6.39
N ALA A 86 1.22 8.21 6.22
CA ALA A 86 2.29 7.92 5.29
C ALA A 86 2.18 6.50 4.73
N VAL A 87 2.35 6.36 3.42
CA VAL A 87 2.49 5.09 2.72
C VAL A 87 3.96 4.91 2.40
N VAL A 88 4.53 3.82 2.91
CA VAL A 88 5.87 3.37 2.54
C VAL A 88 5.73 2.24 1.55
N TYR A 89 6.23 2.41 0.33
CA TYR A 89 6.12 1.44 -0.75
C TYR A 89 7.51 0.97 -1.17
N ILE A 90 7.71 -0.35 -1.26
CA ILE A 90 9.00 -0.95 -1.59
C ILE A 90 8.93 -1.50 -3.02
N VAL A 91 9.83 -1.01 -3.88
CA VAL A 91 10.02 -1.52 -5.25
C VAL A 91 11.28 -2.36 -5.28
N ASP A 92 11.19 -3.60 -5.75
CA ASP A 92 12.34 -4.46 -5.95
C ASP A 92 13.05 -4.08 -7.25
N ALA A 93 14.27 -3.54 -7.17
CA ALA A 93 15.03 -3.07 -8.32
C ALA A 93 15.69 -4.20 -9.14
N GLN A 94 15.70 -5.43 -8.62
CA GLN A 94 16.27 -6.59 -9.31
C GLN A 94 15.24 -7.37 -10.13
N ASP A 95 13.95 -7.09 -9.95
CA ASP A 95 12.84 -7.72 -10.68
C ASP A 95 12.18 -6.71 -11.64
N ASP A 96 11.29 -7.19 -12.51
CA ASP A 96 10.44 -6.32 -13.32
C ASP A 96 9.44 -5.57 -12.44
N TYR A 97 9.69 -4.27 -12.26
CA TYR A 97 8.89 -3.40 -11.41
C TYR A 97 7.72 -2.73 -12.13
N ALA A 98 7.45 -3.01 -13.41
CA ALA A 98 6.37 -2.33 -14.14
C ALA A 98 4.98 -2.51 -13.47
N GLN A 99 4.67 -3.72 -13.02
CA GLN A 99 3.43 -4.00 -12.28
C GLN A 99 3.41 -3.31 -10.91
N SER A 100 4.58 -3.23 -10.26
CA SER A 100 4.73 -2.59 -8.95
C SER A 100 4.48 -1.08 -9.03
N VAL A 101 5.05 -0.41 -10.04
CA VAL A 101 4.81 1.02 -10.31
C VAL A 101 3.34 1.29 -10.67
N SER A 102 2.73 0.45 -11.51
CA SER A 102 1.29 0.55 -11.82
C SER A 102 0.41 0.45 -10.56
N SER A 103 0.73 -0.49 -9.66
CA SER A 103 0.04 -0.65 -8.39
C SER A 103 0.24 0.53 -7.45
N LEU A 104 1.45 1.10 -7.41
CA LEU A 104 1.77 2.30 -6.65
C LEU A 104 0.95 3.49 -7.12
N ASN A 105 0.86 3.73 -8.43
CA ASN A 105 0.06 4.83 -9.00
C ASN A 105 -1.41 4.71 -8.61
N MET A 106 -1.98 3.50 -8.66
CA MET A 106 -3.36 3.25 -8.23
C MET A 106 -3.57 3.54 -6.73
N ILE A 107 -2.58 3.23 -5.88
CA ILE A 107 -2.60 3.58 -4.45
C ILE A 107 -2.51 5.10 -4.24
N ILE A 108 -1.63 5.78 -4.98
CA ILE A 108 -1.46 7.23 -4.91
C ILE A 108 -2.75 7.93 -5.32
N GLU A 109 -3.33 7.59 -6.47
CA GLU A 109 -4.57 8.18 -6.97
C GLU A 109 -5.75 7.99 -6.00
N SER A 110 -5.88 6.78 -5.45
CA SER A 110 -6.92 6.47 -4.48
C SER A 110 -6.70 7.23 -3.17
N GLY A 111 -5.46 7.26 -2.68
CA GLY A 111 -5.10 7.92 -1.44
C GLY A 111 -5.23 9.44 -1.52
N GLN A 112 -4.82 10.08 -2.62
CA GLN A 112 -5.00 11.52 -2.85
C GLN A 112 -6.48 11.92 -2.84
N ARG A 113 -7.36 11.05 -3.31
CA ARG A 113 -8.81 11.30 -3.31
C ARG A 113 -9.43 11.25 -1.91
N VAL A 114 -9.01 10.28 -1.09
CA VAL A 114 -9.64 10.04 0.23
C VAL A 114 -8.93 10.80 1.36
N ASN A 115 -7.64 11.05 1.21
CA ASN A 115 -6.80 11.75 2.17
C ASN A 115 -5.59 12.41 1.46
N PRO A 116 -5.72 13.67 1.00
CA PRO A 116 -4.65 14.41 0.35
C PRO A 116 -3.42 14.68 1.22
N ARG A 117 -3.46 14.34 2.52
CA ARG A 117 -2.35 14.58 3.47
C ARG A 117 -1.38 13.40 3.57
N ILE A 118 -1.65 12.29 2.88
CA ILE A 118 -0.76 11.13 2.88
C ILE A 118 0.59 11.54 2.27
N ARG A 119 1.67 11.22 2.98
CA ARG A 119 3.03 11.24 2.39
C ARG A 119 3.33 9.88 1.76
N TYR A 120 3.88 9.90 0.55
CA TYR A 120 4.28 8.68 -0.14
C TYR A 120 5.81 8.60 -0.14
N GLU A 121 6.35 7.54 0.45
CA GLU A 121 7.78 7.28 0.54
C GLU A 121 8.09 5.99 -0.23
N ILE A 122 8.78 6.13 -1.37
CA ILE A 122 9.12 5.02 -2.25
C ILE A 122 10.57 4.60 -1.98
N PHE A 123 10.76 3.34 -1.59
CA PHE A 123 12.08 2.73 -1.42
C PHE A 123 12.39 1.81 -2.59
N ILE A 124 13.40 2.17 -3.37
CA ILE A 124 14.00 1.30 -4.38
C ILE A 124 14.97 0.36 -3.66
N HIS A 125 14.58 -0.90 -3.52
CA HIS A 125 15.25 -1.90 -2.70
C HIS A 125 15.99 -2.95 -3.54
N LYS A 126 16.81 -3.78 -2.87
CA LYS A 126 17.72 -4.75 -3.50
C LYS A 126 18.70 -4.14 -4.52
N VAL A 127 19.15 -2.91 -4.30
CA VAL A 127 20.12 -2.25 -5.19
C VAL A 127 21.56 -2.75 -5.02
N ASP A 128 21.81 -3.71 -4.12
CA ASP A 128 23.14 -4.18 -3.72
C ASP A 128 23.96 -4.81 -4.86
N GLN A 129 23.29 -5.44 -5.83
CA GLN A 129 23.93 -6.09 -6.97
C GLN A 129 23.90 -5.23 -8.24
N LEU A 130 23.29 -4.04 -8.19
CA LEU A 130 23.25 -3.12 -9.32
C LEU A 130 24.54 -2.29 -9.39
N SER A 131 25.00 -2.02 -10.62
CA SER A 131 26.04 -1.01 -10.86
C SER A 131 25.54 0.38 -10.49
N GLU A 132 26.45 1.33 -10.23
CA GLU A 132 26.06 2.72 -9.93
C GLU A 132 25.27 3.36 -11.07
N GLU A 133 25.60 3.04 -12.32
CA GLU A 133 24.86 3.55 -13.48
C GLU A 133 23.44 2.96 -13.56
N ALA A 134 23.30 1.66 -13.31
CA ALA A 134 21.98 1.02 -13.25
C ALA A 134 21.12 1.60 -12.11
N LYS A 135 21.70 1.91 -10.94
CA LYS A 135 20.97 2.56 -9.83
C LYS A 135 20.40 3.91 -10.25
N ILE A 136 21.19 4.73 -10.93
CA ILE A 136 20.76 6.06 -11.41
C ILE A 136 19.66 5.92 -12.45
N GLU A 137 19.80 4.98 -13.38
CA GLU A 137 18.79 4.71 -14.42
C GLU A 137 17.48 4.23 -13.81
N THR A 138 17.51 3.21 -12.95
CA THR A 138 16.31 2.69 -12.25
C THR A 138 15.64 3.77 -11.41
N GLN A 139 16.42 4.59 -10.68
CA GLN A 139 15.87 5.70 -9.90
C GLN A 139 15.18 6.73 -10.81
N ARG A 140 15.82 7.10 -11.92
CA ARG A 140 15.26 8.06 -12.88
C ARG A 140 13.98 7.50 -13.52
N ASP A 141 13.98 6.24 -13.90
CA ASP A 141 12.85 5.60 -14.56
C ASP A 141 11.63 5.55 -13.64
N ILE A 142 11.78 5.02 -12.42
CA ILE A 142 10.70 4.97 -11.43
C ILE A 142 10.19 6.38 -11.10
N HIS A 143 11.09 7.37 -10.98
CA HIS A 143 10.68 8.76 -10.70
C HIS A 143 9.86 9.39 -11.83
N ASN A 144 10.08 9.01 -13.09
CA ASN A 144 9.33 9.58 -14.21
C ASN A 144 7.96 8.91 -14.42
N GLN A 145 7.76 7.71 -13.88
CA GLN A 145 6.51 6.94 -14.04
C GLN A 145 5.50 7.16 -12.90
N VAL A 146 5.91 7.77 -11.80
CA VAL A 146 5.10 8.06 -10.59
C VAL A 146 4.81 9.55 -10.52
#